data_AF-A0A2D5YUX7-F1
#
_entry.id   AF-A0A2D5YUX7-F1
#
_cell.length_a   1.000
_cell.length_b   1.000
_cell.length_c   1.000
_cell.angle_alpha   90.00
_cell.angle_beta   90.00
_cell.angle_gamma   90.00
#
_symmetry.space_group_name_H-M   'P 1'
#
loop_
_entity.id
_entity.type
_entity.pdbx_description
1 polymer ?
#
loop_
_entity_poly.entity_id
_entity_poly.type
_entity_poly.pdbx_seq_one_letter_code
_entity_poly.pdbx_strand_id
1 'polypeptide(L)'
;MNEQPQSNLGWMFGLATLCVALWLGGSAWAERSGDAVSDSGSERGTTSEADGDEADAGSGDSDYKERGRKRREKRAADRAKARAQRNAARDGDKAEGGVGSGDRAAGGADRGAAPGGPLRESQIDQTLKVVREANPRWAKHLEAMRKDDPKRFGQTLRRTHESLRDILPLKQSDPPMYKLRLGAWRSTREAHLMAMKIRAARAGRTPPSREQLVKLKRQAEGVARQLFDAQVKVHILNLERLEKRLAAAKKTLAEKQRAREATIDKMTQRIIGGGSIDGDRRPEAAAGDRSGKSGGQRRRVEEDKSDASSSKRRDRASDRKLDLDSAN
;
A
#
# COMPACT_ATOMS: atom_id res chain seq x y z
N MET A 1 5.09 9.60 47.07
CA MET A 1 4.03 8.77 46.46
C MET A 1 4.20 8.90 44.96
N ASN A 2 4.65 7.84 44.30
CA ASN A 2 5.11 7.82 42.92
C ASN A 2 4.06 7.07 42.10
N GLU A 3 3.19 7.78 41.39
CA GLU A 3 2.17 7.16 40.53
C GLU A 3 2.79 6.88 39.16
N GLN A 4 3.01 5.60 38.86
CA GLN A 4 3.28 5.14 37.50
C GLN A 4 1.97 5.07 36.71
N PRO A 5 1.88 5.67 35.51
CA PRO A 5 0.73 5.48 34.65
C PRO A 5 0.76 4.08 34.02
N GLN A 6 -0.26 3.28 34.33
CA GLN A 6 -0.51 1.99 33.70
C GLN A 6 -0.79 2.19 32.20
N SER A 7 0.07 1.62 31.36
CA SER A 7 -0.06 1.66 29.91
C SER A 7 -1.13 0.68 29.42
N ASN A 8 -2.25 1.21 28.92
CA ASN A 8 -3.28 0.51 28.14
C ASN A 8 -2.78 0.13 26.73
N LEU A 9 -1.78 -0.74 26.63
CA LEU A 9 -1.25 -1.25 25.35
C LEU A 9 -1.75 -2.65 24.97
N GLY A 10 -2.66 -3.25 25.74
CA GLY A 10 -3.11 -4.64 25.55
C GLY A 10 -4.09 -4.91 24.41
N TRP A 11 -4.77 -3.89 23.86
CA TRP A 11 -5.92 -4.11 22.95
C TRP A 11 -5.67 -3.83 21.46
N MET A 12 -4.49 -3.33 21.07
CA MET A 12 -4.21 -2.97 19.67
C MET A 12 -3.51 -4.07 18.84
N PHE A 13 -3.02 -5.15 19.46
CA PHE A 13 -2.35 -6.22 18.73
C PHE A 13 -3.29 -7.28 18.13
N GLY A 14 -4.59 -7.27 18.46
CA GLY A 14 -5.56 -8.26 17.97
C GLY A 14 -6.07 -8.05 16.54
N LEU A 15 -5.97 -6.83 15.99
CA LEU A 15 -6.56 -6.50 14.67
C LEU A 15 -5.59 -6.58 13.50
N ALA A 16 -4.28 -6.54 13.74
CA ALA A 16 -3.27 -6.59 12.67
C ALA A 16 -3.06 -8.02 12.12
N THR A 17 -3.32 -9.05 12.91
CA THR A 17 -3.16 -10.46 12.53
C THR A 17 -4.26 -10.95 11.57
N LEU A 18 -5.43 -10.29 11.57
CA LEU A 18 -6.59 -10.70 10.76
C LEU A 18 -6.47 -10.31 9.28
N CYS A 19 -5.72 -9.24 8.95
CA CYS A 19 -5.59 -8.77 7.57
C CYS A 19 -4.61 -9.61 6.72
N VAL A 20 -3.60 -10.24 7.33
CA VAL A 20 -2.67 -11.13 6.60
C VAL A 20 -3.34 -12.47 6.28
N ALA A 21 -4.21 -12.98 7.16
CA ALA A 21 -4.99 -14.20 6.94
C ALA A 21 -6.04 -14.02 5.82
N LEU A 22 -6.66 -12.84 5.69
CA LEU A 22 -7.64 -12.56 4.64
C LEU A 22 -7.02 -12.39 3.24
N TRP A 23 -5.76 -11.96 3.14
CA TRP A 23 -5.09 -11.80 1.84
C TRP A 23 -4.37 -13.06 1.35
N LEU A 24 -3.95 -13.95 2.25
CA LEU A 24 -3.37 -15.26 1.90
C LEU A 24 -4.36 -16.43 1.97
N GLY A 25 -5.51 -16.28 2.66
CA GLY A 25 -6.46 -17.36 2.93
C GLY A 25 -7.77 -17.35 2.12
N GLY A 26 -8.00 -16.36 1.26
CA GLY A 26 -9.25 -16.18 0.51
C GLY A 26 -9.59 -17.25 -0.54
N SER A 27 -8.88 -18.37 -0.60
CA SER A 27 -9.15 -19.47 -1.55
C SER A 27 -9.08 -20.88 -0.95
N ALA A 28 -8.88 -21.02 0.37
CA ALA A 28 -8.68 -22.33 1.00
C ALA A 28 -9.66 -22.64 2.15
N TRP A 29 -10.66 -21.79 2.38
CA TRP A 29 -11.56 -21.90 3.55
C TRP A 29 -12.94 -22.51 3.25
N ALA A 30 -13.06 -23.31 2.18
CA ALA A 30 -14.31 -24.01 1.84
C ALA A 30 -14.25 -25.55 1.97
N GLU A 31 -13.11 -26.14 2.35
CA GLU A 31 -12.96 -27.61 2.49
C GLU A 31 -12.10 -27.97 3.70
N ARG A 32 -12.54 -27.61 4.92
CA ARG A 32 -12.17 -28.32 6.16
C ARG A 32 -12.87 -27.72 7.38
N SER A 33 -14.06 -28.19 7.66
CA SER A 33 -14.66 -28.10 8.99
C SER A 33 -15.58 -29.32 9.17
N GLY A 34 -14.93 -30.48 9.25
CA GLY A 34 -15.44 -31.69 9.87
C GLY A 34 -14.28 -32.25 10.67
N ASP A 35 -14.53 -32.49 11.95
CA ASP A 35 -13.69 -33.24 12.90
C ASP A 35 -12.48 -32.52 13.51
N ALA A 36 -12.68 -32.01 14.73
CA ALA A 36 -11.95 -32.41 15.93
C ALA A 36 -12.18 -31.39 17.05
N VAL A 37 -13.27 -31.55 17.81
CA VAL A 37 -13.33 -31.08 19.20
C VAL A 37 -12.79 -32.23 20.03
N SER A 38 -11.54 -32.11 20.47
CA SER A 38 -10.99 -32.94 21.54
C SER A 38 -11.55 -32.42 22.86
N ASP A 39 -12.60 -33.08 23.31
CA ASP A 39 -13.08 -33.01 24.68
C ASP A 39 -12.15 -33.82 25.58
N SER A 40 -11.87 -33.25 26.74
CA SER A 40 -10.94 -33.72 27.74
C SER A 40 -11.52 -34.86 28.56
N GLY A 41 -10.74 -35.94 28.67
CA GLY A 41 -10.65 -36.85 29.81
C GLY A 41 -11.90 -37.11 30.64
N SER A 42 -12.53 -38.27 30.40
CA SER A 42 -13.20 -39.02 31.45
C SER A 42 -12.90 -40.50 31.26
N GLU A 43 -12.07 -41.02 32.15
CA GLU A 43 -11.87 -42.44 32.38
C GLU A 43 -13.22 -43.09 32.74
N ARG A 44 -13.64 -44.13 32.01
CA ARG A 44 -14.47 -45.22 32.52
C ARG A 44 -14.74 -46.27 31.44
N GLY A 45 -14.48 -47.53 31.80
CA GLY A 45 -15.36 -48.64 31.45
C GLY A 45 -15.00 -49.43 30.21
N THR A 46 -14.21 -50.48 30.42
CA THR A 46 -14.19 -51.69 29.59
C THR A 46 -15.47 -52.50 29.79
N THR A 47 -16.25 -52.74 28.72
CA THR A 47 -17.13 -53.91 28.49
C THR A 47 -17.31 -54.02 26.97
N SER A 48 -16.68 -54.99 26.30
CA SER A 48 -17.21 -56.33 25.97
C SER A 48 -18.35 -56.32 24.95
N GLU A 49 -18.16 -57.18 23.93
CA GLU A 49 -19.17 -57.89 23.14
C GLU A 49 -20.33 -57.11 22.52
N ALA A 50 -20.41 -57.12 21.18
CA ALA A 50 -21.23 -58.10 20.47
C ALA A 50 -21.41 -57.72 19.00
N ASP A 51 -21.64 -58.77 18.24
CA ASP A 51 -22.04 -58.89 16.84
C ASP A 51 -23.06 -57.88 16.30
N GLY A 52 -23.01 -57.74 14.97
CA GLY A 52 -24.19 -57.52 14.14
C GLY A 52 -24.50 -56.07 13.77
N ASP A 53 -24.25 -55.70 12.52
CA ASP A 53 -25.35 -55.41 11.57
C ASP A 53 -24.80 -54.93 10.22
N GLU A 54 -24.99 -55.77 9.21
CA GLU A 54 -25.04 -55.40 7.80
C GLU A 54 -26.26 -54.48 7.58
N ALA A 55 -26.11 -53.18 7.76
CA ALA A 55 -27.14 -52.20 7.45
C ALA A 55 -26.86 -51.52 6.10
N ASP A 56 -27.43 -52.13 5.05
CA ASP A 56 -28.21 -51.45 4.00
C ASP A 56 -27.77 -50.02 3.63
N ALA A 57 -26.88 -49.91 2.64
CA ALA A 57 -26.57 -48.66 1.93
C ALA A 57 -27.71 -48.29 0.96
N GLY A 58 -28.92 -48.16 1.50
CA GLY A 58 -30.12 -47.76 0.78
C GLY A 58 -30.09 -46.28 0.37
N SER A 59 -29.79 -46.03 -0.90
CA SER A 59 -30.61 -45.22 -1.83
C SER A 59 -31.31 -43.92 -1.33
N GLY A 60 -30.73 -43.16 -0.39
CA GLY A 60 -31.31 -41.91 0.14
C GLY A 60 -30.67 -40.60 -0.35
N ASP A 61 -29.53 -40.67 -1.05
CA ASP A 61 -28.66 -39.49 -1.29
C ASP A 61 -29.01 -38.69 -2.56
N SER A 62 -29.91 -39.20 -3.41
CA SER A 62 -30.37 -38.50 -4.62
C SER A 62 -31.16 -37.22 -4.29
N ASP A 63 -32.04 -37.31 -3.30
CA ASP A 63 -33.04 -36.28 -3.02
C ASP A 63 -32.43 -35.03 -2.35
N TYR A 64 -31.39 -35.22 -1.54
CA TYR A 64 -30.63 -34.14 -0.92
C TYR A 64 -29.80 -33.35 -1.93
N LYS A 65 -29.18 -34.04 -2.90
CA LYS A 65 -28.40 -33.41 -3.98
C LYS A 65 -29.29 -32.55 -4.89
N GLU A 66 -30.50 -33.03 -5.20
CA GLU A 66 -31.44 -32.26 -6.03
C GLU A 66 -31.96 -31.00 -5.32
N ARG A 67 -32.32 -31.08 -4.03
CA ARG A 67 -32.72 -29.89 -3.25
C ARG A 67 -31.56 -28.88 -3.12
N GLY A 68 -30.33 -29.36 -2.99
CA GLY A 68 -29.13 -28.53 -2.98
C GLY A 68 -28.93 -27.75 -4.29
N ARG A 69 -29.12 -28.42 -5.44
CA ARG A 69 -29.02 -27.80 -6.76
C ARG A 69 -30.10 -26.74 -6.98
N LYS A 70 -31.36 -27.04 -6.66
CA LYS A 70 -32.48 -26.09 -6.77
C LYS A 70 -32.26 -24.82 -5.91
N ARG A 71 -31.69 -24.97 -4.70
CA ARG A 71 -31.34 -23.81 -3.84
C ARG A 71 -30.20 -22.96 -4.43
N ARG A 72 -29.21 -23.58 -5.08
CA ARG A 72 -28.10 -22.85 -5.73
C ARG A 72 -28.58 -22.09 -6.97
N GLU A 73 -29.42 -22.71 -7.80
CA GLU A 73 -30.02 -22.07 -8.97
C GLU A 73 -30.92 -20.89 -8.58
N LYS A 74 -31.76 -21.06 -7.55
CA LYS A 74 -32.59 -19.95 -7.02
C LYS A 74 -31.72 -18.78 -6.53
N ARG A 75 -30.68 -19.04 -5.73
CA ARG A 75 -29.75 -18.00 -5.27
C ARG A 75 -28.99 -17.31 -6.41
N ALA A 76 -28.67 -18.03 -7.48
CA ALA A 76 -28.05 -17.46 -8.67
C ALA A 76 -29.02 -16.53 -9.41
N ALA A 77 -30.28 -16.94 -9.58
CA ALA A 77 -31.33 -16.14 -10.19
C ALA A 77 -31.62 -14.86 -9.38
N ASP A 78 -31.73 -14.96 -8.05
CA ASP A 78 -31.95 -13.81 -7.16
C ASP A 78 -30.79 -12.80 -7.25
N ARG A 79 -29.54 -13.29 -7.31
CA ARG A 79 -28.36 -12.43 -7.49
C ARG A 79 -28.34 -11.76 -8.87
N ALA A 80 -28.77 -12.45 -9.92
CA ALA A 80 -28.87 -11.87 -11.26
C ALA A 80 -29.94 -10.76 -11.29
N LYS A 81 -31.12 -11.00 -10.70
CA LYS A 81 -32.20 -10.01 -10.59
C LYS A 81 -31.78 -8.77 -9.80
N ALA A 82 -31.07 -8.96 -8.67
CA ALA A 82 -30.54 -7.86 -7.86
C ALA A 82 -29.42 -7.05 -8.56
N ARG A 83 -28.67 -7.66 -9.49
CA ARG A 83 -27.72 -6.94 -10.35
C ARG A 83 -28.43 -6.15 -11.44
N ALA A 84 -29.45 -6.73 -12.08
CA ALA A 84 -30.26 -6.05 -13.08
C ALA A 84 -30.97 -4.82 -12.51
N GLN A 85 -31.58 -4.92 -11.33
CA GLN A 85 -32.21 -3.79 -10.64
C GLN A 85 -31.22 -2.67 -10.30
N ARG A 86 -30.00 -3.00 -9.83
CA ARG A 86 -28.96 -2.00 -9.56
C ARG A 86 -28.47 -1.29 -10.82
N ASN A 87 -28.37 -2.01 -11.93
CA ASN A 87 -27.99 -1.39 -13.20
C ASN A 87 -29.11 -0.47 -13.72
N ALA A 88 -30.36 -0.92 -13.66
CA ALA A 88 -31.51 -0.11 -14.06
C ALA A 88 -31.64 1.18 -13.21
N ALA A 89 -31.44 1.11 -11.90
CA ALA A 89 -31.44 2.30 -11.04
C ALA A 89 -30.28 3.27 -11.36
N ARG A 90 -29.11 2.75 -11.76
CA ARG A 90 -27.95 3.58 -12.13
C ARG A 90 -28.13 4.31 -13.46
N ASP A 91 -28.92 3.74 -14.36
CA ASP A 91 -29.22 4.36 -15.66
C ASP A 91 -30.37 5.37 -15.58
N GLY A 92 -31.32 5.20 -14.64
CA GLY A 92 -32.41 6.15 -14.39
C GLY A 92 -31.96 7.49 -13.78
N ASP A 93 -30.91 7.48 -12.95
CA ASP A 93 -30.42 8.68 -12.23
C ASP A 93 -29.58 9.65 -13.09
N LYS A 94 -29.46 9.38 -14.40
CA LYS A 94 -28.76 10.25 -15.36
C LYS A 94 -29.68 11.13 -16.20
N ALA A 95 -31.01 10.95 -16.11
CA ALA A 95 -31.93 11.59 -17.04
C ALA A 95 -32.38 12.99 -16.60
N GLU A 96 -32.43 13.32 -15.31
CA GLU A 96 -33.03 14.60 -14.87
C GLU A 96 -32.27 15.21 -13.68
N GLY A 97 -31.65 16.38 -13.86
CA GLY A 97 -31.32 17.28 -12.74
C GLY A 97 -29.85 17.48 -12.33
N GLY A 98 -28.86 17.12 -13.16
CA GLY A 98 -27.44 17.40 -12.88
C GLY A 98 -27.01 18.86 -13.13
N VAL A 99 -27.70 19.85 -12.57
CA VAL A 99 -27.27 21.26 -12.56
C VAL A 99 -26.11 21.41 -11.58
N GLY A 100 -24.90 21.17 -12.06
CA GLY A 100 -23.68 21.25 -11.26
C GLY A 100 -22.43 20.93 -12.06
N SER A 101 -22.45 21.22 -13.37
CA SER A 101 -21.25 21.24 -14.21
C SER A 101 -20.42 22.47 -13.83
N GLY A 102 -19.79 22.42 -12.66
CA GLY A 102 -18.73 23.33 -12.29
C GLY A 102 -17.61 23.17 -13.30
N ASP A 103 -17.35 24.23 -14.05
CA ASP A 103 -16.25 24.43 -14.97
C ASP A 103 -14.93 23.88 -14.42
N ARG A 104 -14.63 22.62 -14.71
CA ARG A 104 -13.25 22.11 -14.73
C ARG A 104 -12.60 22.61 -16.01
N ALA A 105 -12.48 23.93 -16.08
CA ALA A 105 -11.76 24.65 -17.09
C ALA A 105 -10.31 24.13 -17.12
N ALA A 106 -9.94 23.58 -18.28
CA ALA A 106 -8.66 23.79 -18.96
C ALA A 106 -7.45 24.12 -18.05
N GLY A 107 -6.90 23.11 -17.39
CA GLY A 107 -5.68 23.30 -16.60
C GLY A 107 -5.03 21.97 -16.21
N GLY A 108 -4.37 21.32 -17.16
CA GLY A 108 -3.54 20.17 -16.87
C GLY A 108 -3.35 19.25 -18.06
N ALA A 109 -2.30 19.50 -18.85
CA ALA A 109 -1.79 18.60 -19.89
C ALA A 109 -1.29 17.23 -19.36
N ASP A 110 -1.51 16.97 -18.06
CA ASP A 110 -1.21 15.72 -17.38
C ASP A 110 -2.49 14.98 -16.99
N ARG A 111 -3.52 15.04 -17.86
CA ARG A 111 -4.59 14.03 -17.86
C ARG A 111 -3.90 12.70 -18.16
N GLY A 112 -3.56 12.01 -17.08
CA GLY A 112 -2.80 10.77 -17.07
C GLY A 112 -3.29 9.85 -18.17
N ALA A 113 -2.34 9.31 -18.93
CA ALA A 113 -2.59 8.28 -19.93
C ALA A 113 -3.65 7.31 -19.38
N ALA A 114 -4.71 7.07 -20.16
CA ALA A 114 -5.82 6.23 -19.74
C ALA A 114 -5.27 4.97 -19.06
N PRO A 115 -5.80 4.56 -17.89
CA PRO A 115 -5.31 3.41 -17.14
C PRO A 115 -5.32 2.18 -18.05
N GLY A 116 -4.15 1.81 -18.59
CA GLY A 116 -4.02 0.78 -19.61
C GLY A 116 -3.16 1.14 -20.83
N GLY A 117 -2.86 2.42 -21.05
CA GLY A 117 -1.98 2.87 -22.14
C GLY A 117 -0.53 2.34 -22.02
N PRO A 118 0.24 2.33 -23.13
CA PRO A 118 1.67 2.03 -23.07
C PRO A 118 2.42 3.06 -22.22
N LEU A 119 3.45 2.61 -21.50
CA LEU A 119 4.33 3.50 -20.74
C LEU A 119 5.14 4.40 -21.69
N ARG A 120 5.35 5.67 -21.30
CA ARG A 120 6.28 6.57 -22.00
C ARG A 120 7.73 6.10 -21.79
N GLU A 121 8.63 6.32 -22.74
CA GLU A 121 10.04 5.88 -22.63
C GLU A 121 10.72 6.41 -21.34
N SER A 122 10.42 7.65 -20.95
CA SER A 122 10.93 8.23 -19.69
C SER A 122 10.48 7.46 -18.45
N GLN A 123 9.24 6.93 -18.45
CA GLN A 123 8.73 6.11 -17.36
C GLN A 123 9.36 4.72 -17.37
N ILE A 124 9.63 4.16 -18.56
CA ILE A 124 10.33 2.89 -18.73
C ILE A 124 11.73 2.98 -18.11
N ASP A 125 12.51 4.00 -18.50
CA ASP A 125 13.88 4.20 -18.01
C ASP A 125 13.93 4.45 -16.50
N GLN A 126 13.03 5.31 -15.98
CA GLN A 126 12.95 5.57 -14.55
C GLN A 126 12.61 4.29 -13.77
N THR A 127 11.69 3.48 -14.29
CA THR A 127 11.27 2.22 -13.67
C THR A 127 12.42 1.22 -13.67
N LEU A 128 13.09 1.01 -14.80
CA LEU A 128 14.25 0.11 -14.91
C LEU A 128 15.40 0.56 -14.00
N LYS A 129 15.64 1.87 -13.87
CA LYS A 129 16.66 2.42 -12.96
C LYS A 129 16.38 2.03 -11.51
N VAL A 130 15.14 2.19 -11.04
CA VAL A 130 14.75 1.84 -9.66
C VAL A 130 14.71 0.34 -9.44
N VAL A 131 14.27 -0.43 -10.43
CA VAL A 131 14.34 -1.91 -10.36
C VAL A 131 15.80 -2.38 -10.27
N ARG A 132 16.73 -1.74 -10.99
CA ARG A 132 18.16 -2.07 -10.93
C ARG A 132 18.76 -1.74 -9.56
N GLU A 133 18.33 -0.64 -8.94
CA GLU A 133 18.71 -0.26 -7.56
C GLU A 133 18.20 -1.28 -6.53
N ALA A 134 16.95 -1.72 -6.65
CA ALA A 134 16.33 -2.63 -5.68
C ALA A 134 16.73 -4.11 -5.87
N ASN A 135 16.70 -4.59 -7.11
CA ASN A 135 16.91 -5.98 -7.48
C ASN A 135 17.60 -6.09 -8.86
N PRO A 136 18.94 -6.07 -8.90
CA PRO A 136 19.70 -6.15 -10.15
C PRO A 136 19.40 -7.40 -10.97
N ARG A 137 19.11 -8.54 -10.32
CA ARG A 137 18.78 -9.80 -11.01
C ARG A 137 17.45 -9.67 -11.76
N TRP A 138 16.46 -9.02 -11.15
CA TRP A 138 15.17 -8.77 -11.79
C TRP A 138 15.30 -7.76 -12.94
N ALA A 139 16.12 -6.73 -12.79
CA ALA A 139 16.41 -5.79 -13.88
C ALA A 139 16.97 -6.50 -15.12
N LYS A 140 17.98 -7.37 -14.94
CA LYS A 140 18.55 -8.18 -16.03
C LYS A 140 17.50 -9.06 -16.70
N HIS A 141 16.59 -9.65 -15.93
CA HIS A 141 15.50 -10.45 -16.48
C HIS A 141 14.50 -9.63 -17.30
N LEU A 142 14.15 -8.41 -16.85
CA LEU A 142 13.33 -7.49 -17.63
C LEU A 142 14.02 -7.04 -18.92
N GLU A 143 15.33 -6.79 -18.89
CA GLU A 143 16.11 -6.44 -20.08
C GLU A 143 16.20 -7.59 -21.09
N ALA A 144 16.34 -8.83 -20.63
CA ALA A 144 16.25 -10.01 -21.50
C ALA A 144 14.83 -10.13 -22.11
N MET A 145 13.78 -10.01 -21.29
CA MET A 145 12.39 -10.05 -21.74
C MET A 145 12.07 -8.96 -22.77
N ARG A 146 12.72 -7.78 -22.70
CA ARG A 146 12.58 -6.72 -23.71
C ARG A 146 12.98 -7.19 -25.11
N LYS A 147 13.96 -8.09 -25.21
CA LYS A 147 14.44 -8.66 -26.49
C LYS A 147 13.60 -9.86 -26.92
N ASP A 148 13.30 -10.76 -25.98
CA ASP A 148 12.67 -12.04 -26.29
C ASP A 148 11.15 -11.92 -26.53
N ASP A 149 10.45 -11.10 -25.73
CA ASP A 149 9.00 -10.89 -25.83
C ASP A 149 8.63 -9.45 -25.41
N PRO A 150 8.68 -8.49 -26.35
CA PRO A 150 8.40 -7.08 -26.08
C PRO A 150 6.99 -6.82 -25.54
N LYS A 151 6.00 -7.63 -25.93
CA LYS A 151 4.62 -7.49 -25.46
C LYS A 151 4.52 -7.86 -23.99
N ARG A 152 5.09 -9.00 -23.58
CA ARG A 152 5.12 -9.44 -22.18
C ARG A 152 6.00 -8.53 -21.33
N PHE A 153 7.09 -8.00 -21.88
CA PHE A 153 7.89 -6.96 -21.25
C PHE A 153 7.04 -5.74 -20.91
N GLY A 154 6.32 -5.16 -21.88
CA GLY A 154 5.48 -3.98 -21.66
C GLY A 154 4.42 -4.20 -20.57
N GLN A 155 3.75 -5.35 -20.57
CA GLN A 155 2.76 -5.70 -19.53
C GLN A 155 3.39 -5.85 -18.13
N THR A 156 4.54 -6.54 -18.06
CA THR A 156 5.25 -6.78 -16.79
C THR A 156 5.82 -5.48 -16.22
N LEU A 157 6.38 -4.64 -17.09
CA LEU A 157 6.93 -3.35 -16.71
C LEU A 157 5.83 -2.39 -16.27
N ARG A 158 4.65 -2.41 -16.91
CA ARG A 158 3.48 -1.61 -16.46
C ARG A 158 3.05 -1.95 -15.05
N ARG A 159 2.86 -3.25 -14.73
CA ARG A 159 2.54 -3.69 -13.37
C ARG A 159 3.62 -3.30 -12.36
N THR A 160 4.88 -3.37 -12.79
CA THR A 160 6.03 -2.96 -11.98
C THR A 160 6.01 -1.45 -11.72
N HIS A 161 5.77 -0.65 -12.76
CA HIS A 161 5.65 0.80 -12.66
C HIS A 161 4.50 1.21 -11.74
N GLU A 162 3.31 0.61 -11.89
CA GLU A 162 2.16 0.85 -11.01
C GLU A 162 2.53 0.58 -9.53
N SER A 163 3.24 -0.51 -9.24
CA SER A 163 3.68 -0.81 -7.88
C SER A 163 4.76 0.14 -7.33
N LEU A 164 5.52 0.79 -8.21
CA LEU A 164 6.57 1.76 -7.84
C LEU A 164 6.08 3.22 -7.90
N ARG A 165 4.90 3.48 -8.47
CA ARG A 165 4.37 4.83 -8.69
C ARG A 165 4.36 5.68 -7.42
N ASP A 166 3.97 5.08 -6.30
CA ASP A 166 3.88 5.77 -5.00
C ASP A 166 5.22 5.81 -4.24
N ILE A 167 6.25 5.15 -4.77
CA ILE A 167 7.61 5.11 -4.22
C ILE A 167 8.51 6.13 -4.92
N LEU A 168 8.35 6.31 -6.24
CA LEU A 168 9.21 7.19 -7.04
C LEU A 168 9.30 8.65 -6.52
N PRO A 169 8.19 9.33 -6.17
CA PRO A 169 8.25 10.71 -5.66
C PRO A 169 9.01 10.84 -4.34
N LEU A 170 9.06 9.77 -3.55
CA LEU A 170 9.73 9.76 -2.24
C LEU A 170 11.25 9.90 -2.39
N LYS A 171 11.83 9.57 -3.53
CA LYS A 171 13.28 9.70 -3.73
C LYS A 171 13.79 11.13 -3.50
N GLN A 172 12.96 12.13 -3.85
CA GLN A 172 13.28 13.54 -3.69
C GLN A 172 12.67 14.14 -2.42
N SER A 173 11.40 13.86 -2.16
CA SER A 173 10.69 14.45 -1.01
C SER A 173 11.06 13.80 0.32
N ASP A 174 11.44 12.52 0.29
CA ASP A 174 11.62 11.72 1.50
C ASP A 174 12.54 10.50 1.34
N PRO A 175 13.87 10.72 1.31
CA PRO A 175 14.84 9.64 1.10
C PRO A 175 14.77 8.49 2.13
N PRO A 176 14.54 8.73 3.44
CA PRO A 176 14.37 7.65 4.41
C PRO A 176 13.19 6.72 4.09
N MET A 177 12.01 7.28 3.78
CA MET A 177 10.84 6.47 3.43
C MET A 177 11.02 5.76 2.10
N TYR A 178 11.68 6.41 1.13
CA TYR A 178 12.04 5.79 -0.14
C TYR A 178 12.82 4.49 0.08
N LYS A 179 13.90 4.53 0.87
CA LYS A 179 14.74 3.34 1.16
C LYS A 179 13.93 2.21 1.80
N LEU A 180 13.10 2.52 2.80
CA LEU A 180 12.28 1.51 3.48
C LEU A 180 11.22 0.89 2.55
N ARG A 181 10.48 1.71 1.81
CA ARG A 181 9.47 1.22 0.87
C ARG A 181 10.08 0.44 -0.29
N LEU A 182 11.25 0.84 -0.77
CA LEU A 182 11.99 0.09 -1.79
C LEU A 182 12.42 -1.28 -1.26
N GLY A 183 12.87 -1.36 0.00
CA GLY A 183 13.14 -2.62 0.69
C GLY A 183 11.91 -3.51 0.82
N ALA A 184 10.77 -2.96 1.26
CA ALA A 184 9.51 -3.70 1.36
C ALA A 184 9.01 -4.19 0.00
N TRP A 185 9.13 -3.38 -1.05
CA TRP A 185 8.81 -3.77 -2.42
C TRP A 185 9.68 -4.95 -2.90
N ARG A 186 10.98 -4.91 -2.60
CA ARG A 186 11.90 -6.02 -2.89
C ARG A 186 11.48 -7.31 -2.17
N SER A 187 11.23 -7.27 -0.86
CA SER A 187 10.77 -8.44 -0.10
C SER A 187 9.45 -8.99 -0.63
N THR A 188 8.52 -8.12 -1.05
CA THR A 188 7.26 -8.52 -1.67
C THR A 188 7.50 -9.29 -2.97
N ARG A 189 8.45 -8.83 -3.78
CA ARG A 189 8.82 -9.52 -5.02
C ARG A 189 9.46 -10.88 -4.76
N GLU A 190 10.36 -10.96 -3.79
CA GLU A 190 11.00 -12.21 -3.39
C GLU A 190 9.96 -13.22 -2.88
N ALA A 191 8.98 -12.78 -2.08
CA ALA A 191 7.86 -13.61 -1.62
C ALA A 191 7.03 -14.13 -2.80
N HIS A 192 6.72 -13.28 -3.78
CA HIS A 192 6.00 -13.69 -4.98
C HIS A 192 6.77 -14.74 -5.80
N LEU A 193 8.08 -14.55 -6.00
CA LEU A 193 8.92 -15.53 -6.68
C LEU A 193 8.97 -16.86 -5.93
N MET A 194 9.04 -16.83 -4.61
CA MET A 194 9.02 -18.03 -3.78
C MET A 194 7.69 -18.77 -3.89
N ALA A 195 6.57 -18.04 -3.87
CA ALA A 195 5.25 -18.61 -4.11
C ALA A 195 5.10 -19.24 -5.51
N MET A 196 5.68 -18.62 -6.54
CA MET A 196 5.74 -19.22 -7.88
C MET A 196 6.58 -20.50 -7.91
N LYS A 197 7.74 -20.53 -7.25
CA LYS A 197 8.59 -21.73 -7.15
C LYS A 197 7.86 -22.88 -6.47
N ILE A 198 7.14 -22.62 -5.36
CA ILE A 198 6.36 -23.64 -4.65
C ILE A 198 5.22 -24.16 -5.53
N ARG A 199 4.49 -23.26 -6.22
CA ARG A 199 3.43 -23.66 -7.16
C ARG A 199 3.98 -24.51 -8.32
N ALA A 200 5.10 -24.11 -8.91
CA ALA A 200 5.75 -24.86 -9.98
C ALA A 200 6.21 -26.24 -9.51
N ALA A 201 6.82 -26.33 -8.31
CA ALA A 201 7.22 -27.60 -7.73
C ALA A 201 6.03 -28.55 -7.50
N ARG A 202 4.87 -28.03 -7.10
CA ARG A 202 3.64 -28.81 -6.91
C ARG A 202 2.94 -29.20 -8.21
N ALA A 203 3.08 -28.41 -9.27
CA ALA A 203 2.46 -28.65 -10.57
C ALA A 203 3.28 -29.58 -11.49
N GLY A 204 4.50 -29.95 -11.09
CA GLY A 204 5.36 -30.86 -11.86
C GLY A 204 4.76 -32.27 -11.97
N ARG A 205 5.11 -33.01 -13.04
CA ARG A 205 4.67 -34.40 -13.24
C ARG A 205 5.11 -35.32 -12.10
N THR A 206 6.27 -35.07 -11.52
CA THR A 206 6.79 -35.80 -10.37
C THR A 206 6.55 -34.96 -9.11
N PRO A 207 5.82 -35.48 -8.11
CA PRO A 207 5.63 -34.77 -6.86
C PRO A 207 6.99 -34.53 -6.18
N PRO A 208 7.21 -33.34 -5.60
CA PRO A 208 8.47 -33.03 -4.93
C PRO A 208 8.67 -33.94 -3.72
N SER A 209 9.90 -34.37 -3.48
CA SER A 209 10.24 -35.16 -2.29
C SER A 209 9.87 -34.39 -1.01
N ARG A 210 9.51 -35.12 0.05
CA ARG A 210 9.20 -34.53 1.37
C ARG A 210 10.31 -33.60 1.85
N GLU A 211 11.57 -33.96 1.61
CA GLU A 211 12.73 -33.14 1.97
C GLU A 211 12.78 -31.81 1.19
N GLN A 212 12.47 -31.86 -0.11
CA GLN A 212 12.40 -30.67 -0.96
C GLN A 212 11.29 -29.73 -0.49
N LEU A 213 10.12 -30.28 -0.13
CA LEU A 213 9.02 -29.49 0.42
C LEU A 213 9.39 -28.82 1.75
N VAL A 214 10.08 -29.53 2.65
CA VAL A 214 10.57 -28.96 3.92
C VAL A 214 11.57 -27.83 3.66
N LYS A 215 12.50 -28.01 2.71
CA LYS A 215 13.46 -26.97 2.31
C LYS A 215 12.77 -25.73 1.73
N LEU A 216 11.82 -25.92 0.81
CA LEU A 216 11.03 -24.82 0.23
C LEU A 216 10.20 -24.11 1.30
N LYS A 217 9.61 -24.84 2.26
CA LYS A 217 8.86 -24.26 3.37
C LYS A 217 9.76 -23.37 4.23
N ARG A 218 10.92 -23.85 4.67
CA ARG A 218 11.89 -23.05 5.45
C ARG A 218 12.34 -21.79 4.71
N GLN A 219 12.59 -21.90 3.40
CA GLN A 219 12.92 -20.74 2.57
C GLN A 219 11.77 -19.72 2.49
N ALA A 220 10.54 -20.19 2.32
CA ALA A 220 9.36 -19.33 2.30
C ALA A 220 9.12 -18.64 3.64
N GLU A 221 9.30 -19.33 4.76
CA GLU A 221 9.23 -18.75 6.11
C GLU A 221 10.25 -17.63 6.30
N GLY A 222 11.50 -17.83 5.85
CA GLY A 222 12.53 -16.79 5.89
C GLY A 222 12.16 -15.54 5.10
N VAL A 223 11.65 -15.70 3.87
CA VAL A 223 11.20 -14.57 3.03
C VAL A 223 9.96 -13.89 3.61
N ALA A 224 9.03 -14.66 4.20
CA ALA A 224 7.84 -14.11 4.85
C ALA A 224 8.19 -13.24 6.07
N ARG A 225 9.15 -13.66 6.90
CA ARG A 225 9.67 -12.86 8.01
C ARG A 225 10.28 -11.55 7.52
N GLN A 226 11.14 -11.60 6.50
CA GLN A 226 11.76 -10.41 5.91
C GLN A 226 10.73 -9.42 5.33
N LEU A 227 9.66 -9.93 4.71
CA LEU A 227 8.56 -9.10 4.23
C LEU A 227 7.83 -8.42 5.39
N PHE A 228 7.47 -9.19 6.42
CA PHE A 228 6.79 -8.67 7.60
C PHE A 228 7.63 -7.56 8.28
N ASP A 229 8.91 -7.82 8.53
CA ASP A 229 9.81 -6.85 9.18
C ASP A 229 9.94 -5.56 8.35
N ALA A 230 10.03 -5.68 7.03
CA ALA A 230 10.11 -4.52 6.14
C ALA A 230 8.81 -3.69 6.17
N GLN A 231 7.64 -4.35 6.19
CA GLN A 231 6.34 -3.68 6.30
C GLN A 231 6.20 -2.98 7.67
N VAL A 232 6.54 -3.66 8.76
CA VAL A 232 6.52 -3.08 10.11
C VAL A 232 7.39 -1.83 10.19
N LYS A 233 8.61 -1.86 9.64
CA LYS A 233 9.49 -0.67 9.59
C LYS A 233 8.88 0.49 8.81
N VAL A 234 8.21 0.23 7.68
CA VAL A 234 7.47 1.26 6.93
C VAL A 234 6.34 1.84 7.78
N HIS A 235 5.59 0.99 8.50
CA HIS A 235 4.50 1.45 9.36
C HIS A 235 4.97 2.27 10.56
N ILE A 236 6.04 1.84 11.23
CA ILE A 236 6.67 2.60 12.33
C ILE A 236 7.04 4.01 11.87
N LEU A 237 7.76 4.14 10.75
CA LEU A 237 8.15 5.46 10.24
C LEU A 237 6.95 6.33 9.82
N ASN A 238 5.85 5.72 9.35
CA ASN A 238 4.62 6.46 9.07
C ASN A 238 3.96 6.97 10.37
N LEU A 239 3.92 6.16 11.43
CA LEU A 239 3.38 6.55 12.73
C LEU A 239 4.16 7.74 13.31
N GLU A 240 5.49 7.66 13.35
CA GLU A 240 6.34 8.77 13.82
C GLU A 240 6.06 10.09 13.10
N ARG A 241 5.71 10.05 11.81
CA ARG A 241 5.38 11.25 11.02
C ARG A 241 4.00 11.79 11.32
N LEU A 242 3.04 10.89 11.48
CA LEU A 242 1.68 11.27 11.87
C LEU A 242 1.70 11.93 13.24
N GLU A 243 2.49 11.39 14.18
CA GLU A 243 2.72 12.01 15.48
C GLU A 243 3.33 13.40 15.38
N LYS A 244 4.38 13.59 14.56
CA LYS A 244 4.97 14.92 14.31
C LYS A 244 3.98 15.91 13.70
N ARG A 245 3.17 15.48 12.72
CA ARG A 245 2.14 16.33 12.10
C ARG A 245 1.03 16.68 13.08
N LEU A 246 0.61 15.74 13.91
CA LEU A 246 -0.39 15.95 14.95
C LEU A 246 0.12 16.92 16.02
N ALA A 247 1.38 16.78 16.44
CA ALA A 247 2.01 17.71 17.36
C ALA A 247 2.09 19.14 16.78
N ALA A 248 2.49 19.28 15.50
CA ALA A 248 2.50 20.56 14.80
C ALA A 248 1.08 21.17 14.70
N ALA A 249 0.08 20.38 14.32
CA ALA A 249 -1.30 20.83 14.23
C ALA A 249 -1.86 21.29 15.59
N LYS A 250 -1.55 20.58 16.68
CA LYS A 250 -1.89 20.99 18.05
C LYS A 250 -1.23 22.32 18.42
N LYS A 251 0.04 22.52 18.05
CA LYS A 251 0.73 23.80 18.28
C LYS A 251 0.06 24.94 17.52
N THR A 252 -0.22 24.76 16.23
CA THR A 252 -0.95 25.77 15.42
C THR A 252 -2.35 26.06 15.98
N LEU A 253 -3.05 25.05 16.48
CA LEU A 253 -4.34 25.25 17.13
C LEU A 253 -4.21 26.07 18.42
N ALA A 254 -3.23 25.77 19.27
CA ALA A 254 -2.96 26.53 20.48
C ALA A 254 -2.56 27.99 20.17
N GLU A 255 -1.76 28.22 19.13
CA GLU A 255 -1.42 29.57 18.65
C GLU A 255 -2.66 30.34 18.17
N LYS A 256 -3.55 29.70 17.40
CA LYS A 256 -4.83 30.28 16.98
C LYS A 256 -5.75 30.57 18.17
N GLN A 257 -5.78 29.69 19.17
CA GLN A 257 -6.55 29.91 20.40
C GLN A 257 -6.01 31.10 21.20
N ARG A 258 -4.69 31.28 21.30
CA ARG A 258 -4.08 32.46 21.93
C ARG A 258 -4.33 33.74 21.14
N ALA A 259 -4.33 33.66 19.81
CA ALA A 259 -4.63 34.78 18.92
C ALA A 259 -6.15 35.05 18.78
N ARG A 260 -7.01 34.30 19.47
CA ARG A 260 -8.47 34.38 19.34
C ARG A 260 -8.98 35.78 19.66
N GLU A 261 -8.68 36.31 20.84
CA GLU A 261 -9.20 37.61 21.28
C GLU A 261 -8.72 38.74 20.36
N ALA A 262 -7.44 38.78 20.01
CA ALA A 262 -6.92 39.77 19.05
C ALA A 262 -7.59 39.67 17.66
N THR A 263 -8.01 38.47 17.25
CA THR A 263 -8.77 38.28 15.99
C THR A 263 -10.21 38.78 16.15
N ILE A 264 -10.84 38.53 17.29
CA ILE A 264 -12.19 39.02 17.63
C ILE A 264 -12.19 40.56 17.71
N ASP A 265 -11.20 41.17 18.33
CA ASP A 265 -11.06 42.62 18.44
C ASP A 265 -10.94 43.27 17.06
N LYS A 266 -10.10 42.71 16.18
CA LYS A 266 -9.97 43.17 14.79
C LYS A 266 -11.28 43.04 14.01
N MET A 267 -11.99 41.93 14.17
CA MET A 267 -13.30 41.73 13.54
C MET A 267 -14.33 42.75 14.07
N THR A 268 -14.34 42.98 15.39
CA THR A 268 -15.24 43.93 16.05
C THR A 268 -14.96 45.36 15.61
N GLN A 269 -13.70 45.79 15.57
CA GLN A 269 -13.30 47.10 15.05
C GLN A 269 -13.72 47.30 13.59
N ARG A 270 -13.61 46.26 12.75
CA ARG A 270 -14.05 46.31 11.35
C ARG A 270 -15.57 46.51 11.24
N ILE A 271 -16.35 45.80 12.07
CA ILE A 271 -17.82 45.93 12.11
C ILE A 271 -18.23 47.34 12.55
N ILE A 272 -17.61 47.86 13.62
CA ILE A 272 -17.89 49.22 14.13
C ILE A 272 -17.54 50.27 13.06
N GLY A 273 -16.45 50.06 12.32
CA GLY A 273 -16.04 50.94 11.21
C GLY A 273 -16.88 50.81 9.93
N GLY A 274 -17.96 50.03 9.93
CA GLY A 274 -18.81 49.82 8.75
C GLY A 274 -18.19 48.94 7.65
N GLY A 275 -17.05 48.28 7.92
CA GLY A 275 -16.40 47.36 7.00
C GLY A 275 -17.09 46.00 6.97
N SER A 276 -17.17 45.36 5.81
CA SER A 276 -17.75 44.02 5.68
C SER A 276 -16.86 42.94 6.31
N ILE A 277 -17.47 41.97 6.99
CA ILE A 277 -16.78 40.83 7.63
C ILE A 277 -16.10 39.94 6.58
N ASP A 278 -16.63 39.90 5.35
CA ASP A 278 -16.15 39.05 4.25
C ASP A 278 -14.90 39.59 3.52
N GLY A 279 -14.44 40.80 3.87
CA GLY A 279 -13.45 41.58 3.10
C GLY A 279 -12.06 40.97 2.91
N ASP A 280 -11.65 39.94 3.65
CA ASP A 280 -10.32 39.33 3.50
C ASP A 280 -10.28 38.08 2.62
N ARG A 281 -11.44 37.58 2.11
CA ARG A 281 -11.46 36.34 1.30
C ARG A 281 -11.30 36.53 -0.20
N ARG A 282 -11.17 37.77 -0.65
CA ARG A 282 -10.65 38.05 -1.99
C ARG A 282 -9.54 39.07 -1.81
N PRO A 283 -8.25 38.70 -1.94
CA PRO A 283 -7.39 39.64 -2.65
C PRO A 283 -8.17 39.93 -3.93
N GLU A 284 -8.61 41.18 -4.09
CA GLU A 284 -8.89 41.70 -5.41
C GLU A 284 -7.69 41.24 -6.24
N ALA A 285 -7.92 40.23 -7.08
CA ALA A 285 -7.27 40.17 -8.36
C ALA A 285 -7.67 41.51 -8.97
N ALA A 286 -6.85 42.52 -8.66
CA ALA A 286 -7.00 43.86 -9.16
C ALA A 286 -7.29 43.69 -10.63
N ALA A 287 -8.34 44.37 -11.07
CA ALA A 287 -8.73 44.51 -12.45
C ALA A 287 -7.63 45.26 -13.24
N GLY A 288 -6.41 44.74 -13.21
CA GLY A 288 -5.31 45.05 -14.11
C GLY A 288 -5.55 44.28 -15.39
N ASP A 289 -6.36 44.89 -16.25
CA ASP A 289 -6.00 45.09 -17.65
C ASP A 289 -5.46 43.84 -18.38
N ARG A 290 -6.38 43.02 -18.90
CA ARG A 290 -6.07 42.05 -19.96
C ARG A 290 -6.08 42.70 -21.35
N SER A 291 -5.54 43.91 -21.48
CA SER A 291 -5.15 44.45 -22.78
C SER A 291 -3.70 44.05 -23.08
N GLY A 292 -3.59 43.01 -23.92
CA GLY A 292 -2.45 42.62 -24.76
C GLY A 292 -1.03 43.09 -24.40
N LYS A 293 -0.19 42.13 -23.99
CA LYS A 293 1.11 41.95 -24.67
C LYS A 293 1.70 40.56 -24.43
N SER A 294 1.54 39.71 -25.43
CA SER A 294 2.41 38.56 -25.66
C SER A 294 3.84 39.05 -25.94
N GLY A 295 4.59 39.36 -24.90
CA GLY A 295 6.00 39.72 -24.98
C GLY A 295 6.83 38.65 -24.28
N GLY A 296 7.28 37.65 -25.05
CA GLY A 296 8.24 36.67 -24.55
C GLY A 296 9.55 37.34 -24.17
N GLN A 297 9.73 37.62 -22.89
CA GLN A 297 11.04 37.92 -22.33
C GLN A 297 11.61 36.65 -21.69
N ARG A 298 12.45 35.99 -22.49
CA ARG A 298 13.48 35.06 -22.03
C ARG A 298 14.29 35.77 -20.94
N ARG A 299 14.11 35.38 -19.68
CA ARG A 299 15.07 35.72 -18.62
C ARG A 299 16.39 35.03 -18.94
N ARG A 300 17.30 35.83 -19.49
CA ARG A 300 18.74 35.61 -19.49
C ARG A 300 19.14 35.45 -18.02
N VAL A 301 19.64 34.28 -17.67
CA VAL A 301 20.27 34.03 -16.36
C VAL A 301 21.54 34.88 -16.37
N GLU A 302 21.52 35.98 -15.63
CA GLU A 302 22.75 36.68 -15.27
C GLU A 302 23.50 35.82 -14.26
N GLU A 303 24.71 35.51 -14.68
CA GLU A 303 25.73 34.72 -14.02
C GLU A 303 26.36 35.61 -12.94
N ASP A 304 25.82 35.52 -11.72
CA ASP A 304 26.42 36.19 -10.56
C ASP A 304 27.69 35.43 -10.14
N LYS A 305 28.81 35.90 -10.67
CA LYS A 305 30.15 35.65 -10.14
C LYS A 305 30.30 36.47 -8.86
N SER A 306 30.08 35.84 -7.72
CA SER A 306 30.56 36.39 -6.44
C SER A 306 31.56 35.42 -5.82
N ASP A 307 32.82 35.84 -5.92
CA ASP A 307 33.95 35.37 -5.16
C ASP A 307 33.64 35.28 -3.67
N ALA A 308 33.88 34.09 -3.09
CA ALA A 308 34.04 33.91 -1.64
C ALA A 308 35.08 32.84 -1.37
N SER A 309 36.30 33.12 -1.81
CA SER A 309 37.53 32.66 -1.17
C SER A 309 37.59 33.21 0.27
N SER A 310 37.33 32.39 1.30
CA SER A 310 37.96 32.53 2.64
C SER A 310 37.46 31.48 3.65
N SER A 311 38.18 30.35 3.78
CA SER A 311 38.52 29.64 5.04
C SER A 311 39.09 28.27 4.64
N LYS A 312 40.37 28.11 4.33
CA LYS A 312 41.55 28.19 5.21
C LYS A 312 41.36 27.45 6.55
N ARG A 313 41.91 26.23 6.55
CA ARG A 313 42.68 25.57 7.63
C ARG A 313 41.95 25.21 8.93
N ARG A 314 41.81 23.90 9.15
CA ARG A 314 41.87 23.10 10.40
C ARG A 314 41.29 21.71 10.04
N ASP A 315 41.86 20.54 10.27
CA ASP A 315 43.08 20.09 10.91
C ASP A 315 43.45 18.73 10.30
N ARG A 316 44.70 18.58 9.87
CA ARG A 316 45.38 17.30 9.67
C ARG A 316 46.21 17.07 10.93
N ALA A 317 45.84 16.12 11.77
CA ALA A 317 46.74 15.39 12.66
C ALA A 317 45.92 14.40 13.50
N SER A 318 46.19 13.09 13.33
CA SER A 318 45.91 11.92 14.18
C SER A 318 45.58 10.75 13.23
N ASP A 319 46.52 10.17 12.47
CA ASP A 319 47.71 9.44 12.93
C ASP A 319 47.70 9.04 14.40
N ARG A 320 47.08 7.89 14.69
CA ARG A 320 47.66 6.94 15.64
C ARG A 320 47.25 5.51 15.30
N LYS A 321 48.23 4.80 14.74
CA LYS A 321 48.40 3.35 14.78
C LYS A 321 48.04 2.81 16.16
N LEU A 322 47.21 1.77 16.18
CA LEU A 322 47.30 0.71 17.18
C LEU A 322 47.22 -0.62 16.41
N ASP A 323 48.35 -0.96 15.80
CA ASP A 323 48.77 -2.36 15.76
C ASP A 323 49.05 -2.75 17.21
N LEU A 324 48.29 -3.68 17.76
CA LEU A 324 48.72 -4.46 18.91
C LEU A 324 48.23 -5.89 18.71
N ASP A 325 49.20 -6.71 18.36
CA ASP A 325 49.30 -8.13 18.62
C ASP A 325 48.50 -8.58 19.85
N SER A 326 47.75 -9.66 19.69
CA SER A 326 47.64 -10.67 20.74
C SER A 326 47.23 -11.99 20.08
N ALA A 327 48.25 -12.81 19.85
CA ALA A 327 48.12 -14.24 19.78
C ALA A 327 47.65 -14.78 21.14
N ASN A 328 46.56 -15.55 21.13
CA ASN A 328 46.43 -16.85 21.80
C ASN A 328 45.18 -17.56 21.28
#